data_AF-A0A183CCB3-F1
#
_entry.id   AF-A0A183CCB3-F1
#
_cell.length_a   1.000
_cell.length_b   1.000
_cell.length_c   1.000
_cell.angle_alpha   90.00
_cell.angle_beta   90.00
_cell.angle_gamma   90.00
#
_symmetry.space_group_name_H-M   'P 1'
#
loop_
_entity.id
_entity.type
_entity.pdbx_description
1 polymer ?
#
loop_
_entity_poly.entity_id
_entity_poly.type
_entity_poly.pdbx_seq_one_letter_code
_entity_poly.pdbx_strand_id
1 'polypeptide(L)'
;MIYCPKCKKRFRHSSYLPIHLRFHSDERPFKCDICDKRFHQSSDLKVHLRFHSDERPFKCDICKKRFRQAGDLKKHSLVHSGVRAFKCTHCGKAFNRRSTLKHHSRTLHEKYVKVVIVRQEKTARREMVVIVRQEIRIRRETMFLRRVL
;
A
#
# COMPACT_ATOMS: atom_id res chain seq x y z
N MET A 1 -25.05 -19.18 6.03
CA MET A 1 -23.91 -18.22 6.01
C MET A 1 -23.21 -18.28 7.34
N ILE A 2 -21.90 -18.49 7.37
CA ILE A 2 -21.11 -18.69 8.59
C ILE A 2 -20.12 -17.54 8.77
N TYR A 3 -19.90 -17.09 9.99
CA TYR A 3 -19.00 -15.97 10.29
C TYR A 3 -17.76 -16.44 11.06
N CYS A 4 -16.64 -15.77 10.82
CA CYS A 4 -15.45 -15.94 11.65
C CYS A 4 -15.66 -15.26 13.01
N PRO A 5 -15.44 -15.94 14.14
CA PRO A 5 -15.59 -15.32 15.46
C PRO A 5 -14.59 -14.19 15.71
N LYS A 6 -13.39 -14.25 15.11
CA LYS A 6 -12.28 -13.28 15.32
C LYS A 6 -12.37 -12.02 14.48
N CYS A 7 -12.73 -12.12 13.20
CA CYS A 7 -12.76 -10.96 12.28
C CYS A 7 -14.12 -10.69 11.62
N LYS A 8 -15.17 -11.43 12.02
CA LYS A 8 -16.54 -11.32 11.50
C LYS A 8 -16.68 -11.49 9.98
N LYS A 9 -15.64 -11.98 9.30
CA LYS A 9 -15.68 -12.31 7.86
C LYS A 9 -16.71 -13.41 7.60
N ARG A 10 -17.48 -13.26 6.52
CA ARG A 10 -18.58 -14.16 6.15
C ARG A 10 -18.13 -15.19 5.11
N PHE A 11 -18.60 -16.43 5.27
CA PHE A 11 -18.34 -17.57 4.40
C PHE A 11 -19.66 -18.20 3.95
N ARG A 12 -19.72 -18.55 2.66
CA ARG A 12 -20.87 -19.22 2.07
C ARG A 12 -20.95 -20.70 2.50
N HIS A 13 -19.81 -21.37 2.63
CA HIS A 13 -19.70 -22.78 3.00
C HIS A 13 -18.91 -22.96 4.30
N SER A 14 -19.32 -23.93 5.12
CA SER A 14 -18.68 -24.26 6.41
C SER A 14 -17.24 -24.73 6.26
N SER A 15 -16.92 -25.45 5.18
CA SER A 15 -15.59 -25.97 4.90
C SER A 15 -14.49 -24.91 4.78
N TYR A 16 -14.85 -23.66 4.48
CA TYR A 16 -13.89 -22.56 4.39
C TYR A 16 -13.53 -21.92 5.72
N LEU A 17 -14.39 -22.05 6.74
CA LEU A 17 -14.13 -21.42 8.04
C LEU A 17 -12.89 -22.02 8.72
N PRO A 18 -12.70 -23.35 8.82
CA PRO A 18 -11.50 -23.94 9.40
C PRO A 18 -10.21 -23.50 8.71
N ILE A 19 -10.20 -23.47 7.37
CA ILE A 19 -9.05 -23.01 6.57
C ILE A 19 -8.76 -21.54 6.86
N HIS A 20 -9.80 -20.71 6.97
CA HIS A 20 -9.64 -19.31 7.32
C HIS A 20 -9.09 -19.09 8.74
N LEU A 21 -9.49 -19.91 9.70
CA LEU A 21 -9.01 -19.80 11.08
C LEU A 21 -7.50 -20.02 11.19
N ARG A 22 -6.87 -20.77 10.27
CA ARG A 22 -5.40 -20.91 10.19
C ARG A 22 -4.65 -19.60 10.00
N PHE A 23 -5.28 -18.59 9.40
CA PHE A 23 -4.70 -17.25 9.26
C PHE A 23 -4.72 -16.46 10.58
N HIS A 24 -5.52 -16.89 11.55
CA HIS A 24 -5.55 -16.27 12.89
C HIS A 24 -4.68 -17.00 13.91
N SER A 25 -4.32 -18.26 13.66
CA SER A 25 -3.40 -19.04 14.48
C SER A 25 -1.99 -19.12 13.89
N ASP A 26 -1.77 -18.51 12.71
CA ASP A 26 -0.56 -18.63 11.90
C ASP A 26 -0.15 -20.09 11.57
N GLU A 27 -1.11 -21.02 11.66
CA GLU A 27 -0.88 -22.44 11.40
C GLU A 27 -0.61 -22.66 9.90
N ARG A 28 0.56 -23.23 9.59
CA ARG A 28 0.99 -23.51 8.21
C ARG A 28 1.37 -24.99 8.08
N PRO A 29 0.38 -25.89 7.90
CA PRO A 29 0.60 -27.34 7.92
C PRO A 29 1.47 -27.82 6.75
N PHE A 30 1.44 -27.10 5.62
CA PHE A 30 2.03 -27.58 4.37
C PHE A 30 3.44 -26.99 4.21
N LYS A 31 4.47 -27.82 4.40
CA LYS A 31 5.88 -27.44 4.19
C LYS A 31 6.31 -27.72 2.74
N CYS A 32 7.17 -26.88 2.18
CA CYS A 32 7.88 -27.20 0.94
C CYS A 32 9.08 -28.10 1.24
N ASP A 33 9.27 -29.15 0.45
CA ASP A 33 10.39 -30.08 0.66
C ASP A 33 11.71 -29.58 0.07
N ILE A 34 11.65 -28.53 -0.76
CA ILE A 34 12.81 -27.95 -1.45
C ILE A 34 13.33 -26.70 -0.71
N CYS A 35 12.49 -26.03 0.07
CA CYS A 35 12.89 -24.89 0.90
C CYS A 35 12.03 -24.79 2.17
N ASP A 36 12.45 -24.04 3.18
CA ASP A 36 11.73 -23.99 4.47
C ASP A 36 10.40 -23.19 4.48
N LYS A 37 9.84 -22.87 3.30
CA LYS A 37 8.57 -22.14 3.21
C LYS A 37 7.40 -23.04 3.59
N ARG A 38 6.47 -22.48 4.38
CA ARG A 38 5.24 -23.15 4.82
C ARG A 38 3.99 -22.37 4.39
N PHE A 39 2.91 -23.10 4.12
CA PHE A 39 1.66 -22.60 3.55
C PHE A 39 0.44 -23.04 4.38
N HIS A 40 -0.63 -22.24 4.35
CA HIS A 40 -1.89 -22.52 5.05
C HIS A 40 -2.78 -23.55 4.32
N GLN A 41 -2.56 -23.73 3.01
CA GLN A 41 -3.29 -24.65 2.14
C GLN A 41 -2.34 -25.45 1.23
N SER A 42 -2.75 -26.68 0.87
CA SER A 42 -2.02 -27.55 -0.05
C SER A 42 -1.98 -27.00 -1.47
N SER A 43 -3.04 -26.33 -1.92
CA SER A 43 -3.10 -25.67 -3.22
C SER A 43 -2.05 -24.56 -3.36
N ASP A 44 -1.82 -23.80 -2.29
CA ASP A 44 -0.80 -22.74 -2.25
C ASP A 44 0.61 -23.33 -2.34
N LEU A 45 0.87 -24.44 -1.63
CA LEU A 45 2.12 -25.21 -1.77
C LEU A 45 2.31 -25.73 -3.20
N LYS A 46 1.28 -26.33 -3.81
CA LYS A 46 1.35 -26.85 -5.18
C LYS A 46 1.70 -25.75 -6.19
N VAL A 47 1.11 -24.56 -6.05
CA VAL A 47 1.46 -23.40 -6.89
C VAL A 47 2.89 -22.94 -6.62
N HIS A 48 3.34 -22.96 -5.36
CA HIS A 48 4.70 -22.61 -4.99
C HIS A 48 5.74 -23.56 -5.60
N LEU A 49 5.48 -24.87 -5.66
CA LEU A 49 6.43 -25.85 -6.23
C LEU A 49 6.77 -25.56 -7.71
N ARG A 50 5.89 -24.86 -8.45
CA ARG A 50 6.18 -24.37 -9.81
C ARG A 50 7.34 -23.37 -9.90
N PHE A 51 7.75 -22.78 -8.77
CA PHE A 51 8.95 -21.95 -8.72
C PHE A 51 10.22 -22.78 -8.73
N HIS A 52 10.19 -23.99 -8.19
CA HIS A 52 11.34 -24.89 -8.18
C HIS A 52 11.47 -25.67 -9.49
N SER A 53 10.34 -26.06 -10.11
CA SER A 53 10.35 -26.80 -11.39
C SER A 53 10.37 -25.90 -12.63
N ASP A 54 10.30 -24.58 -12.46
CA ASP A 54 10.09 -23.60 -13.53
C ASP A 54 8.88 -23.84 -14.43
N GLU A 55 7.92 -24.65 -13.98
CA GLU A 55 6.69 -24.94 -14.71
C GLU A 55 5.86 -23.65 -14.89
N ARG A 56 5.53 -23.33 -16.15
CA ARG A 56 4.69 -22.18 -16.52
C ARG A 56 3.52 -22.65 -17.39
N PRO A 57 2.44 -23.18 -16.79
CA PRO A 57 1.36 -23.80 -17.56
C PRO A 57 0.59 -22.79 -18.42
N PHE A 58 0.51 -21.53 -17.99
CA PHE A 58 -0.39 -20.55 -18.57
C PHE A 58 0.34 -19.72 -19.62
N LYS A 59 -0.11 -19.76 -20.88
CA LYS A 59 0.51 -19.05 -22.00
C LYS A 59 -0.38 -17.90 -22.45
N CYS A 60 0.22 -16.76 -22.77
CA CYS A 60 -0.48 -15.65 -23.42
C CYS A 60 -0.63 -15.93 -24.91
N ASP A 61 -1.84 -15.85 -25.45
CA ASP A 61 -2.06 -16.15 -26.86
C ASP A 61 -1.53 -15.08 -27.80
N ILE A 62 -1.40 -13.84 -27.32
CA ILE A 62 -0.92 -12.69 -28.09
C ILE A 62 0.61 -12.70 -28.20
N CYS A 63 1.32 -12.65 -27.06
CA CYS A 63 2.80 -12.55 -27.07
C CYS A 63 3.53 -13.85 -26.72
N LYS A 64 2.80 -14.98 -26.56
CA LYS A 64 3.34 -16.31 -26.24
C LYS A 64 4.10 -16.42 -24.89
N LYS A 65 4.15 -15.35 -24.09
CA LYS A 65 4.75 -15.32 -22.76
C LYS A 65 4.04 -16.28 -21.79
N ARG A 66 4.80 -16.99 -20.95
CA ARG A 66 4.28 -18.01 -20.02
C ARG A 66 4.32 -17.56 -18.56
N PHE A 67 3.35 -18.01 -17.76
CA PHE A 67 3.11 -17.65 -16.37
C PHE A 67 2.88 -18.91 -15.50
N ARG A 68 3.27 -18.83 -14.22
CA ARG A 68 3.08 -19.91 -13.23
C ARG A 68 1.63 -20.00 -12.72
N GLN A 69 0.86 -18.92 -12.84
CA GLN A 69 -0.53 -18.82 -12.35
C GLN A 69 -1.46 -18.16 -13.38
N ALA A 70 -2.70 -18.63 -13.44
CA ALA A 70 -3.75 -18.05 -14.30
C ALA A 70 -4.05 -16.58 -13.99
N GLY A 71 -4.04 -16.23 -12.69
CA GLY A 71 -4.25 -14.84 -12.26
C GLY A 71 -3.19 -13.88 -12.79
N ASP A 72 -1.95 -14.33 -12.97
CA ASP A 72 -0.87 -13.50 -13.50
C ASP A 72 -0.99 -13.32 -15.01
N LEU A 73 -1.39 -14.36 -15.73
CA LEU A 73 -1.77 -14.25 -17.14
C LEU A 73 -2.93 -13.26 -17.33
N LYS A 74 -3.98 -13.35 -16.50
CA LYS A 74 -5.12 -12.41 -16.54
C LYS A 74 -4.70 -10.96 -16.26
N LYS A 75 -3.78 -10.72 -15.32
CA LYS A 75 -3.24 -9.37 -15.08
C LYS A 75 -2.34 -8.90 -16.22
N HIS A 76 -1.68 -9.81 -16.92
CA HIS A 76 -0.82 -9.50 -18.05
C HIS A 76 -1.63 -9.17 -19.31
N SER A 77 -2.74 -9.85 -19.56
CA SER A 77 -3.59 -9.58 -20.73
C SER A 77 -4.13 -8.14 -20.77
N LEU A 78 -4.28 -7.49 -19.61
CA LEU A 78 -4.61 -6.06 -19.51
C LEU A 78 -3.59 -5.12 -20.18
N VAL A 79 -2.36 -5.60 -20.41
CA VAL A 79 -1.35 -4.85 -21.18
C VAL A 79 -1.74 -4.78 -22.66
N HIS A 80 -2.30 -5.87 -23.20
CA HIS A 80 -2.69 -5.94 -24.60
C HIS A 80 -4.02 -5.24 -24.88
N SER A 81 -4.95 -5.21 -23.92
CA SER A 81 -6.23 -4.52 -24.09
C SER A 81 -6.14 -3.00 -24.01
N GLY A 82 -5.02 -2.45 -23.53
CA GLY A 82 -4.87 -1.01 -23.30
C GLY A 82 -5.76 -0.43 -22.19
N VAL A 83 -6.58 -1.26 -21.52
CA VAL A 83 -7.54 -0.81 -20.50
C VAL A 83 -6.83 -0.21 -19.29
N ARG A 84 -7.06 1.07 -19.03
CA ARG A 84 -6.51 1.82 -17.89
C ARG A 84 -7.62 2.29 -16.95
N ALA A 85 -8.25 1.33 -16.27
CA ALA A 85 -9.42 1.58 -15.41
C ALA A 85 -9.12 2.37 -14.12
N PHE A 86 -7.85 2.50 -13.72
CA PHE A 86 -7.49 3.11 -12.44
C PHE A 86 -6.89 4.49 -12.66
N LYS A 87 -7.67 5.55 -12.45
CA LYS A 87 -7.22 6.94 -12.59
C LYS A 87 -6.74 7.51 -11.25
N CYS A 88 -5.66 8.28 -11.31
CA CYS A 88 -5.20 9.07 -10.17
C CYS A 88 -6.13 10.28 -9.98
N THR A 89 -6.60 10.49 -8.76
CA THR A 89 -7.46 11.62 -8.40
C THR A 89 -6.70 12.94 -8.33
N HIS A 90 -5.39 12.92 -8.11
CA HIS A 90 -4.58 14.13 -7.98
C HIS A 90 -4.07 14.65 -9.33
N CYS A 91 -3.68 13.78 -10.27
CA CYS A 91 -3.10 14.19 -11.56
C CYS A 91 -3.81 13.62 -12.80
N GLY A 92 -4.91 12.88 -12.63
CA GLY A 92 -5.68 12.30 -13.75
C GLY A 92 -5.02 11.13 -14.47
N LYS A 93 -3.74 10.83 -14.21
CA LYS A 93 -3.00 9.75 -14.89
C LYS A 93 -3.65 8.39 -14.67
N ALA A 94 -3.83 7.64 -15.76
CA ALA A 94 -4.54 6.35 -15.76
C ALA A 94 -3.57 5.15 -15.79
N PHE A 95 -3.92 4.10 -15.07
CA PHE A 95 -3.13 2.88 -14.90
C PHE A 95 -3.98 1.64 -15.17
N ASN A 96 -3.35 0.57 -15.66
CA ASN A 96 -4.00 -0.72 -15.89
C ASN A 96 -4.09 -1.59 -14.62
N ARG A 97 -3.43 -1.19 -13.52
CA ARG A 97 -3.41 -1.90 -12.24
C ARG A 97 -3.54 -0.95 -11.07
N ARG A 98 -4.37 -1.33 -10.07
CA ARG A 98 -4.55 -0.58 -8.82
C ARG A 98 -3.26 -0.47 -8.00
N SER A 99 -2.43 -1.50 -7.98
CA SER A 99 -1.15 -1.48 -7.26
C SER A 99 -0.19 -0.42 -7.82
N THR A 100 -0.12 -0.29 -9.14
CA THR A 100 0.69 0.73 -9.82
C THR A 100 0.19 2.13 -9.50
N LEU A 101 -1.14 2.36 -9.53
CA LEU A 101 -1.72 3.61 -9.09
C LEU A 101 -1.39 3.92 -7.62
N LYS A 102 -1.52 2.92 -6.72
CA LYS A 102 -1.20 3.10 -5.29
C LYS A 102 0.27 3.47 -5.09
N HIS A 103 1.19 2.81 -5.79
CA HIS A 103 2.60 3.14 -5.74
C HIS A 103 2.85 4.57 -6.23
N HIS A 104 2.34 4.91 -7.42
CA HIS A 104 2.41 6.26 -7.98
C HIS A 104 1.90 7.33 -7.01
N SER A 105 0.74 7.11 -6.39
CA SER A 105 0.17 8.05 -5.42
C SER A 105 1.07 8.21 -4.21
N ARG A 106 1.57 7.11 -3.64
CA ARG A 106 2.50 7.16 -2.49
C ARG A 106 3.79 7.89 -2.82
N THR A 107 4.39 7.64 -3.99
CA THR A 107 5.70 8.19 -4.33
C THR A 107 5.65 9.63 -4.80
N LEU A 108 4.60 10.03 -5.51
CA LEU A 108 4.53 11.36 -6.15
C LEU A 108 3.56 12.32 -5.46
N HIS A 109 2.51 11.83 -4.79
CA HIS A 109 1.53 12.70 -4.14
C HIS A 109 1.71 12.68 -2.62
N GLU A 110 1.78 11.50 -1.99
CA GLU A 110 1.90 11.42 -0.52
C GLU A 110 3.25 11.97 -0.01
N LYS A 111 4.37 11.67 -0.69
CA LYS A 111 5.68 12.24 -0.34
C LYS A 111 5.76 13.75 -0.60
N TYR A 112 5.26 14.22 -1.73
CA TYR A 112 5.34 15.64 -2.11
C TYR A 112 4.47 16.51 -1.20
N VAL A 113 3.26 16.05 -0.86
CA VAL A 113 2.36 16.75 0.08
C VAL A 113 2.98 16.86 1.47
N LYS A 114 3.62 15.81 2.00
CA LYS A 114 4.34 15.87 3.28
C LYS A 114 5.49 16.89 3.27
N VAL A 115 6.26 16.96 2.18
CA VAL A 115 7.38 17.92 2.06
C VAL A 115 6.87 19.36 2.02
N VAL A 116 5.77 19.63 1.30
CA VAL A 116 5.18 20.98 1.21
C VAL A 116 4.61 21.40 2.57
N ILE A 117 3.86 20.54 3.26
CA ILE A 117 3.30 20.82 4.59
C ILE A 117 4.41 21.13 5.60
N VAL A 118 5.44 20.28 5.68
CA VAL A 118 6.57 20.49 6.63
C VAL A 118 7.33 21.79 6.32
N ARG A 119 7.43 22.18 5.04
CA ARG A 119 8.05 23.45 4.65
C ARG A 119 7.19 24.65 5.08
N GLN A 120 5.88 24.59 4.86
CA GLN A 120 4.93 25.64 5.26
C GLN A 120 4.84 25.81 6.79
N GLU A 121 4.84 24.71 7.55
CA GLU A 121 4.87 24.75 9.01
C GLU A 121 6.18 25.37 9.55
N LYS A 122 7.31 25.07 8.90
CA LYS A 122 8.61 25.66 9.27
C LYS A 122 8.68 27.16 8.95
N THR A 123 8.12 27.61 7.84
CA THR A 123 8.06 29.04 7.50
C THR A 123 7.12 29.79 8.45
N ALA A 124 5.92 29.27 8.70
CA ALA A 124 4.97 29.87 9.65
C ALA A 124 5.56 29.98 11.07
N ARG A 125 6.29 28.95 11.53
CA ARG A 125 6.97 28.98 12.83
C ARG A 125 8.10 30.02 12.90
N ARG A 126 8.83 30.24 11.80
CA ARG A 126 9.88 31.27 11.73
C ARG A 126 9.28 32.67 11.78
N GLU A 127 8.21 32.92 11.03
CA GLU A 127 7.49 34.20 11.02
C GLU A 127 6.92 34.52 12.41
N MET A 128 6.32 33.53 13.09
CA MET A 128 5.82 33.69 14.45
C MET A 128 6.93 34.10 15.44
N VAL A 129 8.13 33.51 15.34
CA VAL A 129 9.26 33.86 16.21
C VAL A 129 9.73 35.31 15.97
N VAL A 130 9.70 35.79 14.73
CA VAL A 130 10.06 37.18 14.40
C VAL A 130 9.04 38.14 15.02
N ILE A 131 7.75 37.85 14.89
CA ILE A 131 6.67 38.67 15.47
C ILE A 131 6.81 38.74 16.99
N VAL A 132 6.97 37.60 17.67
CA VAL A 132 7.14 37.56 19.14
C VAL A 132 8.38 38.34 19.59
N ARG A 133 9.50 38.26 18.86
CA ARG A 133 10.70 39.06 19.16
C ARG A 133 10.45 40.56 19.01
N GLN A 134 9.73 40.95 17.96
CA GLN A 134 9.36 42.34 17.73
C GLN A 134 8.42 42.85 18.82
N GLU A 135 7.43 42.07 19.25
CA GLU A 135 6.56 42.41 20.37
C GLU A 135 7.30 42.55 21.69
N ILE A 136 8.22 41.63 21.99
CA ILE A 136 9.08 41.72 23.20
C ILE A 136 9.91 43.00 23.16
N ARG A 137 10.46 43.36 21.99
CA ARG A 137 11.23 44.59 21.79
C ARG A 137 10.37 45.84 22.03
N ILE A 138 9.20 45.91 21.40
CA ILE A 138 8.25 47.03 21.58
C ILE A 138 7.81 47.14 23.04
N ARG A 139 7.54 46.02 23.72
CA ARG A 139 7.20 46.01 25.15
C ARG A 139 8.35 46.54 26.02
N ARG A 140 9.61 46.22 25.69
CA ARG A 140 10.78 46.76 26.41
C ARG A 140 10.97 48.26 26.19
N GLU A 141 10.82 48.73 24.95
CA GLU A 141 10.91 50.15 24.58
C GLU A 141 9.78 50.96 25.27
N THR A 142 8.54 50.46 25.25
CA THR A 142 7.41 51.10 25.93
C THR A 142 7.52 51.09 27.46
N MET A 143 8.04 50.01 28.06
CA MET A 143 8.33 49.98 29.51
C MET A 143 9.45 50.95 29.90
N PHE A 144 10.47 51.12 29.06
CA PHE A 144 11.55 52.07 29.27
C PHE A 144 11.05 53.52 29.21
N LEU A 145 10.25 53.86 28.19
CA LEU A 145 9.65 55.18 28.04
C LEU A 145 8.71 55.54 29.20
N ARG A 146 7.97 54.56 29.76
CA ARG A 146 7.11 54.74 30.94
C ARG A 146 7.88 54.92 32.26
N ARG A 147 9.20 54.69 32.29
CA ARG A 147 10.05 54.79 33.47
C ARG A 147 10.85 56.10 33.52
N VAL A 148 10.89 56.83 32.41
CA VAL A 148 11.64 58.09 32.23
C VAL A 148 10.70 59.31 32.24
N LEU A 149 9.38 59.08 32.26
CA LEU A 149 8.32 60.06 32.52
C LEU A 149 7.79 59.85 33.95
#